data_AF-A0A812YYJ2-F1
#
_entry.id   AF-A0A812YYJ2-F1
#
_cell.length_a   1.000
_cell.length_b   1.000
_cell.length_c   1.000
_cell.angle_alpha   90.00
_cell.angle_beta   90.00
_cell.angle_gamma   90.00
#
_symmetry.space_group_name_H-M   'P 1'
#
loop_
_entity.id
_entity.type
_entity.pdbx_description
1 polymer ?
#
loop_
_entity_poly.entity_id
_entity_poly.type
_entity_poly.pdbx_seq_one_letter_code
_entity_poly.pdbx_strand_id
1 'polypeptide(L)'
;MQMVGKSYGLWKKGAPLSGVKAAQAEGRGTESGLEWASIDHYPVWVADQIENYLSAEPGQTEMMRRELERTLLEEPLCSATVKFDGTCFGKLDNGNLSGRRHQVGKACESYLHTSTAACKKCDIELVRAELSRVFGAELTAGSVCVWGELMCNPGYYDYLARGLAEKWICFGAVVKLPESQEKGDTLAWSKKLEKHGFAHSIAAEGQKLRLLLCPALRQLLTKAGCDVTDDAQQSTHAKLVSSMAKSLAAGENEGIVLVFRRGNFGQASIRKWKNSAEGGNVSKKHAEQLKSLKARDLQDLGMLDARIADMVETMIQVAEAATTAPKLGRKKLPLASAQT
;
A
#
# COMPACT_ATOMS: atom_id res chain seq x y z
N MET A 1 20.75 -7.87 3.36
CA MET A 1 19.48 -8.61 3.19
C MET A 1 19.49 -9.96 3.93
N GLN A 2 20.11 -10.01 5.12
CA GLN A 2 20.10 -11.17 6.03
C GLN A 2 19.32 -10.75 7.28
N MET A 3 18.56 -11.68 7.86
CA MET A 3 17.59 -11.51 8.97
C MET A 3 16.11 -11.37 8.59
N VAL A 4 15.64 -12.13 7.59
CA VAL A 4 14.34 -12.83 7.71
C VAL A 4 14.51 -14.12 8.55
N GLY A 5 15.77 -14.46 8.88
CA GLY A 5 16.26 -15.76 9.35
C GLY A 5 16.19 -16.09 10.85
N LYS A 6 15.62 -15.25 11.74
CA LYS A 6 15.54 -15.62 13.18
C LYS A 6 14.21 -16.24 13.60
N SER A 7 13.13 -16.04 12.83
CA SER A 7 11.86 -16.77 12.99
C SER A 7 11.86 -18.14 12.27
N TYR A 8 12.92 -18.46 11.52
CA TYR A 8 13.28 -19.84 11.11
C TYR A 8 13.81 -20.67 12.30
N GLY A 9 13.35 -20.42 13.53
CA GLY A 9 13.83 -21.08 14.75
C GLY A 9 13.60 -22.59 14.82
N LEU A 10 12.89 -23.18 13.85
CA LEU A 10 12.79 -24.63 13.64
C LEU A 10 13.84 -25.20 12.65
N TRP A 11 14.72 -24.35 12.11
CA TRP A 11 15.92 -24.72 11.35
C TRP A 11 17.21 -24.52 12.15
N LYS A 12 17.13 -24.23 13.47
CA LYS A 12 18.29 -24.50 14.32
C LYS A 12 18.59 -25.99 14.19
N LYS A 13 19.77 -26.32 13.67
CA LYS A 13 20.35 -27.66 13.74
C LYS A 13 20.17 -28.17 15.19
N GLY A 14 19.23 -29.10 15.41
CA GLY A 14 18.87 -29.61 16.76
C GLY A 14 17.46 -29.33 17.30
N ALA A 15 16.54 -28.70 16.56
CA ALA A 15 15.13 -28.59 17.01
C ALA A 15 14.43 -29.97 17.03
N PRO A 16 13.62 -30.28 18.07
CA PRO A 16 12.90 -31.55 18.17
C PRO A 16 11.85 -31.70 17.05
N LEU A 17 11.76 -32.91 16.48
CA LEU A 17 10.87 -33.27 15.35
C LEU A 17 9.38 -32.95 15.60
N SER A 18 8.95 -32.94 16.86
CA SER A 18 7.58 -32.57 17.25
C SER A 18 7.24 -31.11 16.91
N GLY A 19 8.21 -30.19 17.02
CA GLY A 19 8.02 -28.77 16.68
C GLY A 19 7.89 -28.54 15.18
N VAL A 20 8.52 -29.38 14.35
CA VAL A 20 8.44 -29.30 12.88
C VAL A 20 7.06 -29.74 12.39
N LYS A 21 6.51 -30.85 12.93
CA LYS A 21 5.16 -31.32 12.59
C LYS A 21 4.08 -30.31 12.99
N ALA A 22 4.19 -29.71 14.19
CA ALA A 22 3.27 -28.67 14.63
C ALA A 22 3.32 -27.42 13.72
N ALA A 23 4.52 -26.97 13.34
CA ALA A 23 4.66 -25.84 12.41
C ALA A 23 4.12 -26.12 11.00
N GLN A 24 4.31 -27.33 10.48
CA GLN A 24 3.73 -27.74 9.19
C GLN A 24 2.21 -27.83 9.28
N ALA A 25 1.66 -28.35 10.38
CA ALA A 25 0.21 -28.40 10.61
C ALA A 25 -0.41 -26.99 10.71
N GLU A 26 0.35 -26.00 11.20
CA GLU A 26 -0.05 -24.58 11.23
C GLU A 26 0.15 -23.84 9.88
N GLY A 27 0.63 -24.53 8.85
CA GLY A 27 0.89 -23.94 7.53
C GLY A 27 2.14 -23.04 7.46
N ARG A 28 3.06 -23.12 8.44
CA ARG A 28 4.25 -22.25 8.43
C ARG A 28 5.15 -22.56 7.24
N GLY A 29 5.56 -21.51 6.54
CA GLY A 29 6.44 -21.61 5.36
C GLY A 29 5.73 -22.02 4.07
N THR A 30 4.42 -22.28 4.09
CA THR A 30 3.64 -22.41 2.86
C THR A 30 3.41 -21.02 2.25
N GLU A 31 3.18 -21.01 0.94
CA GLU A 31 2.67 -19.81 0.27
C GLU A 31 1.35 -19.40 0.94
N SER A 32 1.16 -18.10 1.15
CA SER A 32 -0.07 -17.62 1.78
C SER A 32 -1.29 -17.77 0.87
N GLY A 33 -1.07 -17.94 -0.45
CA GLY A 33 -2.12 -17.89 -1.47
C GLY A 33 -2.76 -16.50 -1.63
N LEU A 34 -2.54 -15.60 -0.67
CA LEU A 34 -3.06 -14.24 -0.58
C LEU A 34 -1.91 -13.23 -0.57
N GLU A 35 -0.87 -13.51 -1.35
CA GLU A 35 0.26 -12.62 -1.51
C GLU A 35 -0.16 -11.28 -2.11
N TRP A 36 0.60 -10.24 -1.78
CA TRP A 36 0.40 -8.92 -2.35
C TRP A 36 1.63 -8.41 -3.09
N ALA A 37 1.36 -7.87 -4.28
CA ALA A 37 2.37 -7.28 -5.12
C ALA A 37 2.95 -6.01 -4.49
N SER A 38 4.18 -5.68 -4.90
CA SER A 38 4.72 -4.34 -4.64
C SER A 38 3.85 -3.35 -5.39
N ILE A 39 3.69 -2.16 -4.82
CA ILE A 39 2.98 -1.07 -5.47
C ILE A 39 3.96 -0.28 -6.36
N ASP A 40 3.45 0.25 -7.47
CA ASP A 40 4.26 0.96 -8.47
C ASP A 40 4.54 2.41 -8.05
N HIS A 41 5.34 3.09 -8.85
CA HIS A 41 5.84 4.43 -8.58
C HIS A 41 4.89 5.50 -9.14
N TYR A 42 4.52 6.44 -8.28
CA TYR A 42 3.62 7.54 -8.64
C TYR A 42 4.21 8.49 -9.70
N PRO A 43 5.50 8.90 -9.63
CA PRO A 43 6.11 9.72 -10.69
C PRO A 43 6.02 9.13 -12.10
N VAL A 44 6.23 7.82 -12.23
CA VAL A 44 6.12 7.11 -13.51
C VAL A 44 4.69 7.22 -14.05
N TRP A 45 3.69 6.96 -13.20
CA TRP A 45 2.29 7.06 -13.61
C TRP A 45 1.90 8.47 -14.07
N VAL A 46 2.38 9.52 -13.40
CA VAL A 46 2.13 10.92 -13.82
C VAL A 46 2.75 11.18 -15.20
N ALA A 47 3.98 10.73 -15.43
CA ALA A 47 4.62 10.84 -16.74
C ALA A 47 3.81 10.11 -17.81
N ASP A 48 3.38 8.88 -17.55
CA ASP A 48 2.56 8.10 -18.47
C ASP A 48 1.24 8.83 -18.82
N GLN A 49 0.59 9.52 -17.86
CA GLN A 49 -0.63 10.29 -18.15
C GLN A 49 -0.36 11.44 -19.13
N ILE A 50 0.74 12.16 -18.94
CA ILE A 50 1.13 13.27 -19.81
C ILE A 50 1.53 12.74 -21.20
N GLU A 51 2.32 11.66 -21.26
CA GLU A 51 2.72 11.02 -22.52
C GLU A 51 1.52 10.49 -23.32
N ASN A 52 0.52 9.90 -22.65
CA ASN A 52 -0.72 9.48 -23.30
C ASN A 52 -1.47 10.66 -23.93
N TYR A 53 -1.51 11.81 -23.24
CA TYR A 53 -2.08 13.04 -23.79
C TYR A 53 -1.28 13.54 -25.00
N LEU A 54 0.05 13.58 -24.89
CA LEU A 54 0.93 14.04 -25.98
C LEU A 54 0.90 13.12 -27.21
N SER A 55 0.53 11.86 -27.01
CA SER A 55 0.41 10.85 -28.07
C SER A 55 -1.00 10.77 -28.66
N ALA A 56 -1.92 11.68 -28.30
CA ALA A 56 -3.28 11.69 -28.81
C ALA A 56 -3.32 11.87 -30.34
N GLU A 57 -4.16 11.08 -31.01
CA GLU A 57 -4.36 11.19 -32.45
C GLU A 57 -4.99 12.55 -32.83
N PRO A 58 -4.77 13.05 -34.06
CA PRO A 58 -5.46 14.24 -34.55
C PRO A 58 -6.98 14.12 -34.38
N GLY A 59 -7.59 15.07 -33.66
CA GLY A 59 -9.02 15.06 -33.31
C GLY A 59 -9.35 14.53 -31.92
N GLN A 60 -8.41 13.87 -31.22
CA GLN A 60 -8.58 13.42 -29.83
C GLN A 60 -7.93 14.34 -28.79
N THR A 61 -7.10 15.29 -29.23
CA THR A 61 -6.26 16.13 -28.36
C THR A 61 -7.05 16.81 -27.25
N GLU A 62 -8.18 17.44 -27.56
CA GLU A 62 -8.99 18.16 -26.56
C GLU A 62 -9.62 17.21 -25.54
N MET A 63 -10.13 16.06 -26.01
CA MET A 63 -10.68 15.03 -25.13
C MET A 63 -9.61 14.48 -24.17
N MET A 64 -8.41 14.19 -24.68
CA MET A 64 -7.30 13.69 -23.86
C MET A 64 -6.76 14.74 -22.91
N ARG A 65 -6.72 16.01 -23.32
CA ARG A 65 -6.39 17.14 -22.44
C ARG A 65 -7.38 17.22 -21.29
N ARG A 66 -8.69 17.20 -21.60
CA ARG A 66 -9.74 17.27 -20.59
C ARG A 66 -9.68 16.09 -19.63
N GLU A 67 -9.40 14.89 -20.13
CA GLU A 67 -9.23 13.69 -19.30
C GLU A 67 -8.01 13.79 -18.37
N LEU A 68 -6.89 14.31 -18.87
CA LEU A 68 -5.70 14.56 -18.07
C LEU A 68 -5.97 15.57 -16.95
N GLU A 69 -6.59 16.71 -17.29
CA GLU A 69 -6.95 17.76 -16.33
C GLU A 69 -7.96 17.24 -15.30
N ARG A 70 -9.00 16.53 -15.74
CA ARG A 70 -9.98 15.88 -14.87
C ARG A 70 -9.28 14.96 -13.87
N THR A 71 -8.40 14.09 -14.35
CA THR A 71 -7.67 13.11 -13.53
C THR A 71 -6.75 13.79 -12.51
N LEU A 72 -5.92 14.74 -12.93
CA LEU A 72 -4.86 15.29 -12.07
C LEU A 72 -5.31 16.49 -11.22
N LEU A 73 -6.33 17.23 -11.67
CA LEU A 73 -6.71 18.52 -11.07
C LEU A 73 -8.08 18.51 -10.42
N GLU A 74 -8.99 17.64 -10.85
CA GLU A 74 -10.40 17.66 -10.44
C GLU A 74 -10.80 16.44 -9.60
N GLU A 75 -10.42 15.23 -10.02
CA GLU A 75 -10.79 14.00 -9.31
C GLU A 75 -10.09 13.89 -7.95
N PRO A 76 -10.83 13.67 -6.87
CA PRO A 76 -10.24 13.45 -5.57
C PRO A 76 -9.61 12.06 -5.48
N LEU A 77 -8.50 11.97 -4.76
CA LEU A 77 -7.92 10.71 -4.33
C LEU A 77 -8.91 9.95 -3.44
N CYS A 78 -8.93 8.62 -3.57
CA CYS A 78 -9.63 7.76 -2.62
C CYS A 78 -8.98 7.80 -1.23
N SER A 79 -7.65 7.88 -1.19
CA SER A 79 -6.84 7.96 0.03
C SER A 79 -5.42 8.43 -0.29
N ALA A 80 -4.79 9.14 0.63
CA ALA A 80 -3.38 9.48 0.61
C ALA A 80 -2.79 9.39 2.02
N THR A 81 -1.84 8.49 2.22
CA THR A 81 -1.31 8.18 3.56
C THR A 81 0.19 8.22 3.59
N VAL A 82 0.75 8.42 4.78
CA VAL A 82 2.19 8.28 4.97
C VAL A 82 2.63 6.87 4.56
N LYS A 83 3.69 6.81 3.76
CA LYS A 83 4.42 5.57 3.56
C LYS A 83 5.38 5.40 4.74
N PHE A 84 5.14 4.35 5.52
CA PHE A 84 6.04 3.97 6.60
C PHE A 84 7.12 3.00 6.10
N ASP A 85 8.28 3.04 6.78
CA ASP A 85 9.45 2.19 6.55
C ASP A 85 9.46 1.08 7.62
N GLY A 86 8.64 0.07 7.42
CA GLY A 86 8.57 -1.13 8.25
C GLY A 86 8.67 -2.38 7.38
N THR A 87 7.73 -3.31 7.60
CA THR A 87 7.58 -4.47 6.73
C THR A 87 6.10 -4.78 6.53
N CYS A 88 5.71 -5.15 5.31
CA CYS A 88 4.34 -5.56 5.08
C CYS A 88 4.06 -6.88 5.82
N PHE A 89 2.98 -6.88 6.59
CA PHE A 89 2.57 -7.99 7.43
C PHE A 89 1.05 -8.11 7.44
N GLY A 90 0.53 -9.33 7.52
CA GLY A 90 -0.88 -9.61 7.39
C GLY A 90 -1.41 -10.63 8.39
N LYS A 91 -2.72 -10.59 8.59
CA LYS A 91 -3.49 -11.55 9.39
C LYS A 91 -4.61 -12.12 8.53
N LEU A 92 -4.62 -13.44 8.42
CA LEU A 92 -5.69 -14.20 7.78
C LEU A 92 -6.86 -14.38 8.74
N ASP A 93 -8.05 -14.53 8.18
CA ASP A 93 -9.33 -14.84 8.84
C ASP A 93 -9.35 -16.18 9.61
N ASN A 94 -8.43 -17.10 9.31
CA ASN A 94 -8.19 -18.29 10.14
C ASN A 94 -7.26 -18.03 11.35
N GLY A 95 -6.81 -16.79 11.53
CA GLY A 95 -5.91 -16.34 12.59
C GLY A 95 -4.42 -16.50 12.29
N ASN A 96 -4.03 -17.09 11.15
CA ASN A 96 -2.63 -17.18 10.77
C ASN A 96 -2.06 -15.80 10.44
N LEU A 97 -0.83 -15.57 10.87
CA LEU A 97 -0.07 -14.39 10.49
C LEU A 97 0.76 -14.70 9.23
N SER A 98 0.98 -13.68 8.40
CA SER A 98 1.71 -13.80 7.14
C SER A 98 2.66 -12.64 6.93
N GLY A 99 3.88 -12.95 6.52
CA GLY A 99 4.69 -11.99 5.79
C GLY A 99 4.16 -11.84 4.36
N ARG A 100 4.86 -11.08 3.52
CA ARG A 100 4.42 -10.81 2.13
C ARG A 100 4.19 -12.06 1.27
N ARG A 101 4.96 -13.13 1.48
CA ARG A 101 4.92 -14.36 0.65
C ARG A 101 4.59 -15.63 1.45
N HIS A 102 4.99 -15.67 2.72
CA HIS A 102 4.93 -16.88 3.52
C HIS A 102 4.11 -16.67 4.79
N GLN A 103 3.33 -17.68 5.13
CA GLN A 103 2.68 -17.75 6.44
C GLN A 103 3.73 -17.99 7.53
N VAL A 104 3.62 -17.26 8.63
CA VAL A 104 4.49 -17.38 9.81
C VAL A 104 3.78 -18.09 10.98
N GLY A 105 2.49 -18.39 10.82
CA GLY A 105 1.67 -19.17 11.75
C GLY A 105 0.95 -18.34 12.81
N LYS A 106 -0.12 -18.88 13.39
CA LYS A 106 -0.98 -18.23 14.40
C LYS A 106 -0.26 -17.88 15.69
N ALA A 107 0.71 -18.70 16.12
CA ALA A 107 1.48 -18.51 17.35
C ALA A 107 2.77 -17.68 17.15
N CYS A 108 2.90 -16.95 16.03
CA CYS A 108 4.05 -16.08 15.81
C CYS A 108 3.98 -14.85 16.72
N GLU A 109 4.81 -14.80 17.77
CA GLU A 109 4.88 -13.67 18.72
C GLU A 109 5.77 -12.51 18.25
N SER A 110 6.68 -12.77 17.30
CA SER A 110 7.55 -11.73 16.74
C SER A 110 7.94 -11.98 15.28
N TYR A 111 8.04 -10.89 14.52
CA TYR A 111 8.49 -10.87 13.13
C TYR A 111 9.53 -9.75 12.94
N LEU A 112 10.68 -10.09 12.34
CA LEU A 112 11.83 -9.17 12.21
C LEU A 112 12.20 -8.43 13.51
N HIS A 113 12.27 -9.17 14.63
CA HIS A 113 12.55 -8.62 15.97
C HIS A 113 11.50 -7.66 16.55
N THR A 114 10.30 -7.65 15.98
CA THR A 114 9.20 -6.78 16.41
C THR A 114 8.04 -7.63 16.90
N SER A 115 7.43 -7.25 18.02
CA SER A 115 6.24 -7.94 18.54
C SER A 115 5.10 -7.94 17.52
N THR A 116 4.37 -9.05 17.41
CA THR A 116 3.15 -9.15 16.59
C THR A 116 1.87 -8.92 17.40
N ALA A 117 1.99 -8.57 18.69
CA ALA A 117 0.85 -8.44 19.60
C ALA A 117 -0.23 -7.46 19.11
N ALA A 118 0.17 -6.39 18.40
CA ALA A 118 -0.75 -5.44 17.79
C ALA A 118 -1.77 -6.12 16.84
N CYS A 119 -1.41 -7.23 16.19
CA CYS A 119 -2.28 -7.97 15.28
C CYS A 119 -3.45 -8.68 15.99
N LYS A 120 -3.35 -8.90 17.32
CA LYS A 120 -4.39 -9.59 18.09
C LYS A 120 -5.67 -8.77 18.18
N LYS A 121 -5.58 -7.43 18.16
CA LYS A 121 -6.72 -6.51 18.27
C LYS A 121 -7.68 -6.59 17.07
N CYS A 122 -7.17 -6.96 15.90
CA CYS A 122 -7.93 -6.94 14.66
C CYS A 122 -8.88 -8.16 14.59
N ASP A 123 -10.17 -7.93 14.70
CA ASP A 123 -11.25 -8.89 14.50
C ASP A 123 -11.42 -9.18 13.00
N ILE A 124 -10.61 -10.12 12.52
CA ILE A 124 -10.57 -10.51 11.12
C ILE A 124 -11.82 -11.30 10.69
N GLU A 125 -12.53 -11.92 11.63
CA GLU A 125 -13.77 -12.63 11.36
C GLU A 125 -14.90 -11.64 11.04
N LEU A 126 -14.94 -10.49 11.74
CA LEU A 126 -15.83 -9.38 11.40
C LEU A 126 -15.56 -8.86 9.98
N VAL A 127 -14.30 -8.67 9.61
CA VAL A 127 -13.94 -8.23 8.24
C VAL A 127 -14.45 -9.23 7.20
N ARG A 128 -14.23 -10.53 7.42
CA ARG A 128 -14.76 -11.58 6.52
C ARG A 128 -16.28 -11.54 6.44
N ALA A 129 -16.98 -11.46 7.57
CA ALA A 129 -18.45 -11.44 7.62
C ALA A 129 -19.05 -10.24 6.87
N GLU A 130 -18.48 -9.04 7.04
CA GLU A 130 -18.95 -7.84 6.33
C GLU A 130 -18.69 -7.94 4.83
N LEU A 131 -17.55 -8.49 4.42
CA LEU A 131 -17.26 -8.71 3.00
C LEU A 131 -18.18 -9.77 2.40
N SER A 132 -18.49 -10.86 3.12
CA SER A 132 -19.50 -11.84 2.72
C SER A 132 -20.86 -11.20 2.49
N ARG A 133 -21.28 -10.28 3.38
CA ARG A 133 -22.52 -9.50 3.22
C ARG A 133 -22.48 -8.62 1.97
N VAL A 134 -21.37 -7.94 1.70
CA VAL A 134 -21.19 -7.09 0.51
C VAL A 134 -21.23 -7.89 -0.78
N PHE A 135 -20.57 -9.06 -0.82
CA PHE A 135 -20.61 -9.95 -1.97
C PHE A 135 -21.95 -10.68 -2.11
N GLY A 136 -22.73 -10.79 -1.04
CA GLY A 136 -23.93 -11.62 -0.98
C GLY A 136 -23.59 -13.11 -1.12
N ALA A 137 -22.43 -13.52 -0.60
CA ALA A 137 -21.92 -14.89 -0.66
C ALA A 137 -21.01 -15.15 0.54
N GLU A 138 -21.10 -16.35 1.11
CA GLU A 138 -20.23 -16.76 2.22
C GLU A 138 -18.79 -16.93 1.73
N LEU A 139 -17.84 -16.26 2.39
CA LEU A 139 -16.42 -16.38 2.11
C LEU A 139 -15.84 -17.48 2.98
N THR A 140 -15.08 -18.40 2.37
CA THR A 140 -14.48 -19.53 3.08
C THR A 140 -13.41 -19.07 4.06
N ALA A 141 -13.20 -19.81 5.15
CA ALA A 141 -12.08 -19.55 6.05
C ALA A 141 -10.74 -19.68 5.30
N GLY A 142 -9.80 -18.78 5.58
CA GLY A 142 -8.53 -18.67 4.88
C GLY A 142 -8.59 -17.81 3.62
N SER A 143 -9.74 -17.20 3.28
CA SER A 143 -9.91 -16.44 2.04
C SER A 143 -9.69 -14.94 2.21
N VAL A 144 -9.71 -14.42 3.44
CA VAL A 144 -9.51 -13.00 3.72
C VAL A 144 -8.21 -12.77 4.50
N CYS A 145 -7.40 -11.84 4.02
CA CYS A 145 -6.19 -11.38 4.70
C CYS A 145 -6.22 -9.85 4.79
N VAL A 146 -6.21 -9.30 6.01
CA VAL A 146 -5.94 -7.87 6.22
C VAL A 146 -4.43 -7.69 6.31
N TRP A 147 -3.90 -6.67 5.63
CA TRP A 147 -2.48 -6.32 5.74
C TRP A 147 -2.26 -4.88 6.14
N GLY A 148 -1.05 -4.66 6.64
CA GLY A 148 -0.56 -3.38 7.08
C GLY A 148 0.96 -3.35 7.11
N GLU A 149 1.48 -2.24 7.63
CA GLU A 149 2.90 -2.09 7.92
C GLU A 149 3.15 -2.45 9.38
N LEU A 150 3.97 -3.46 9.61
CA LEU A 150 4.55 -3.73 10.93
C LEU A 150 5.77 -2.83 11.12
N MET A 151 5.73 -1.97 12.13
CA MET A 151 6.71 -0.92 12.38
C MET A 151 7.99 -1.47 13.02
N CYS A 152 8.80 -2.17 12.22
CA CYS A 152 9.99 -2.89 12.66
C CYS A 152 11.30 -2.08 12.63
N ASN A 153 11.27 -0.83 12.17
CA ASN A 153 12.45 0.07 12.15
C ASN A 153 12.19 1.31 13.04
N PRO A 154 12.08 1.15 14.37
CA PRO A 154 11.64 2.22 15.27
C PRO A 154 12.54 3.46 15.28
N GLY A 155 13.83 3.33 14.92
CA GLY A 155 14.78 4.44 14.86
C GLY A 155 14.74 5.27 13.57
N TYR A 156 13.76 5.04 12.69
CA TYR A 156 13.62 5.76 11.43
C TYR A 156 12.52 6.81 11.53
N TYR A 157 12.67 7.98 10.89
CA TYR A 157 11.62 9.01 10.78
C TYR A 157 10.91 9.33 12.10
N ASP A 158 11.69 9.32 13.18
CA ASP A 158 11.26 9.54 14.56
C ASP A 158 10.07 8.67 15.02
N TYR A 159 9.95 7.45 14.48
CA TYR A 159 8.86 6.54 14.82
C TYR A 159 8.74 6.26 16.32
N LEU A 160 9.85 6.22 17.06
CA LEU A 160 9.81 6.13 18.53
C LEU A 160 9.10 7.32 19.17
N ALA A 161 9.50 8.55 18.82
CA ALA A 161 8.91 9.77 19.39
C ALA A 161 7.44 9.93 18.98
N ARG A 162 7.06 9.41 17.81
CA ARG A 162 5.68 9.38 17.30
C ARG A 162 4.84 8.24 17.88
N GLY A 163 5.40 7.40 18.76
CA GLY A 163 4.71 6.25 19.34
C GLY A 163 4.27 5.22 18.29
N LEU A 164 5.07 5.04 17.23
CA LEU A 164 4.79 4.11 16.13
C LEU A 164 5.55 2.78 16.27
N ALA A 165 6.51 2.69 17.19
CA ALA A 165 7.26 1.45 17.41
C ALA A 165 6.32 0.26 17.71
N GLU A 166 6.57 -0.86 17.05
CA GLU A 166 5.81 -2.12 17.20
C GLU A 166 4.30 -2.05 16.86
N LYS A 167 3.83 -0.94 16.27
CA LYS A 167 2.46 -0.88 15.74
C LYS A 167 2.32 -1.70 14.46
N TRP A 168 1.10 -2.18 14.21
CA TRP A 168 0.70 -2.77 12.95
C TRP A 168 -0.39 -1.92 12.32
N ILE A 169 0.00 -1.11 11.34
CA ILE A 169 -0.84 -0.06 10.75
C ILE A 169 -1.44 -0.59 9.46
N CYS A 170 -2.73 -0.94 9.50
CA CYS A 170 -3.46 -1.56 8.41
C CYS A 170 -3.83 -0.55 7.31
N PHE A 171 -3.72 -0.99 6.05
CA PHE A 171 -4.02 -0.15 4.89
C PHE A 171 -4.63 -0.93 3.71
N GLY A 172 -4.91 -2.23 3.85
CA GLY A 172 -5.54 -2.99 2.77
C GLY A 172 -5.98 -4.37 3.20
N ALA A 173 -6.67 -5.05 2.28
CA ALA A 173 -7.02 -6.44 2.43
C ALA A 173 -6.95 -7.16 1.08
N VAL A 174 -6.72 -8.48 1.12
CA VAL A 174 -6.95 -9.38 -0.01
C VAL A 174 -8.04 -10.36 0.30
N VAL A 175 -8.85 -10.60 -0.71
CA VAL A 175 -9.93 -11.58 -0.72
C VAL A 175 -9.66 -12.56 -1.85
N LYS A 176 -9.57 -13.85 -1.53
CA LYS A 176 -9.72 -14.91 -2.52
C LYS A 176 -11.21 -15.07 -2.78
N LEU A 177 -11.59 -14.79 -4.02
CA LEU A 177 -12.96 -14.99 -4.45
C LEU A 177 -13.21 -16.50 -4.66
N PRO A 178 -14.44 -16.99 -4.46
CA PRO A 178 -14.81 -18.33 -4.89
C PRO A 178 -14.46 -18.53 -6.36
N GLU A 179 -14.13 -19.76 -6.78
CA GLU A 179 -13.88 -20.05 -8.19
C GLU A 179 -15.11 -19.67 -9.00
N SER A 180 -14.97 -18.57 -9.76
CA SER A 180 -16.00 -18.10 -10.67
C SER A 180 -16.05 -19.05 -11.86
N GLN A 181 -17.25 -19.51 -12.21
CA GLN A 181 -17.45 -20.31 -13.41
C GLN A 181 -17.58 -19.42 -14.66
N GLU A 182 -17.80 -18.11 -14.52
CA GLU A 182 -18.02 -17.20 -15.65
C GLU A 182 -17.41 -15.79 -15.46
N LYS A 183 -16.82 -15.24 -16.52
CA LYS A 183 -16.25 -13.86 -16.53
C LYS A 183 -17.21 -12.76 -16.02
N GLY A 184 -18.53 -12.99 -16.09
CA GLY A 184 -19.55 -12.05 -15.61
C GLY A 184 -19.52 -11.79 -14.10
N ASP A 185 -19.06 -12.75 -13.30
CA ASP A 185 -19.08 -12.64 -11.82
C ASP A 185 -18.14 -11.55 -11.31
N THR A 186 -16.99 -11.42 -11.97
CA THR A 186 -15.95 -10.44 -11.60
C THR A 186 -16.48 -9.00 -11.70
N LEU A 187 -17.22 -8.71 -12.78
CA LEU A 187 -17.84 -7.40 -12.98
C LEU A 187 -18.96 -7.15 -11.96
N ALA A 188 -19.75 -8.17 -11.66
CA ALA A 188 -20.80 -8.08 -10.65
C ALA A 188 -20.23 -7.77 -9.26
N TRP A 189 -19.14 -8.43 -8.85
CA TRP A 189 -18.44 -8.13 -7.60
C TRP A 189 -17.84 -6.72 -7.58
N SER A 190 -17.23 -6.27 -8.68
CA SER A 190 -16.73 -4.90 -8.81
C SER A 190 -17.82 -3.86 -8.58
N LYS A 191 -18.99 -4.04 -9.20
CA LYS A 191 -20.17 -3.17 -9.02
C LYS A 191 -20.69 -3.19 -7.59
N LYS A 192 -20.72 -4.36 -6.93
CA LYS A 192 -21.14 -4.47 -5.51
C LYS A 192 -20.19 -3.71 -4.59
N LEU A 193 -18.89 -3.83 -4.80
CA LEU A 193 -17.88 -3.11 -4.02
C LEU A 193 -17.96 -1.59 -4.21
N GLU A 194 -18.08 -1.15 -5.46
CA GLU A 194 -18.27 0.28 -5.78
C GLU A 194 -19.52 0.84 -5.11
N LYS A 195 -20.65 0.12 -5.19
CA LYS A 195 -21.91 0.51 -4.53
C LYS A 195 -21.74 0.72 -3.02
N HIS A 196 -20.83 -0.03 -2.40
CA HIS A 196 -20.51 0.10 -0.98
C HIS A 196 -19.31 1.03 -0.69
N GLY A 197 -18.80 1.74 -1.70
CA GLY A 197 -17.75 2.74 -1.57
C GLY A 197 -16.33 2.18 -1.42
N PHE A 198 -16.12 0.89 -1.70
CA PHE A 198 -14.79 0.30 -1.67
C PHE A 198 -13.98 0.67 -2.92
N ALA A 199 -12.71 1.01 -2.72
CA ALA A 199 -11.71 1.10 -3.76
C ALA A 199 -10.99 -0.26 -3.88
N HIS A 200 -10.92 -0.82 -5.08
CA HIS A 200 -10.36 -2.17 -5.26
C HIS A 200 -9.59 -2.36 -6.56
N SER A 201 -8.80 -3.43 -6.62
CA SER A 201 -8.23 -3.94 -7.87
C SER A 201 -8.38 -5.45 -7.93
N ILE A 202 -8.59 -5.98 -9.12
CA ILE A 202 -8.76 -7.41 -9.35
C ILE A 202 -7.53 -7.90 -10.12
N ALA A 203 -6.95 -9.01 -9.67
CA ALA A 203 -5.83 -9.64 -10.37
C ALA A 203 -6.28 -10.13 -11.75
N ALA A 204 -5.36 -10.20 -12.72
CA ALA A 204 -5.67 -10.65 -14.08
C ALA A 204 -6.28 -12.07 -14.11
N GLU A 205 -5.88 -12.93 -13.18
CA GLU A 205 -6.40 -14.28 -12.99
C GLU A 205 -7.83 -14.32 -12.42
N GLY A 206 -8.42 -13.18 -12.02
CA GLY A 206 -9.81 -13.05 -11.55
C GLY A 206 -10.11 -13.61 -10.15
N GLN A 207 -9.23 -14.44 -9.59
CA GLN A 207 -9.47 -15.12 -8.31
C GLN A 207 -9.11 -14.30 -7.06
N LYS A 208 -8.38 -13.20 -7.22
CA LYS A 208 -7.92 -12.37 -6.10
C LYS A 208 -8.34 -10.94 -6.27
N LEU A 209 -8.95 -10.41 -5.23
CA LEU A 209 -9.37 -9.03 -5.13
C LEU A 209 -8.58 -8.34 -4.02
N ARG A 210 -8.04 -7.16 -4.32
CA ARG A 210 -7.36 -6.30 -3.35
C ARG A 210 -8.26 -5.13 -3.01
N LEU A 211 -8.61 -4.99 -1.74
CA LEU A 211 -9.21 -3.78 -1.21
C LEU A 211 -8.10 -2.80 -0.85
N LEU A 212 -8.20 -1.60 -1.39
CA LEU A 212 -7.26 -0.50 -1.19
C LEU A 212 -7.86 0.47 -0.19
N LEU A 213 -7.00 1.18 0.56
CA LEU A 213 -7.48 2.12 1.54
C LEU A 213 -8.35 3.20 0.90
N CYS A 214 -9.51 3.40 1.51
CA CYS A 214 -10.55 4.35 1.16
C CYS A 214 -11.45 4.53 2.40
N PRO A 215 -12.38 5.50 2.43
CA PRO A 215 -13.25 5.71 3.59
C PRO A 215 -14.01 4.46 4.03
N ALA A 216 -14.56 3.67 3.09
CA ALA A 216 -15.29 2.44 3.41
C ALA A 216 -14.40 1.37 4.05
N LEU A 217 -13.21 1.11 3.49
CA LEU A 217 -12.28 0.15 4.07
C LEU A 217 -11.73 0.61 5.42
N ARG A 218 -11.44 1.90 5.57
CA ARG A 218 -11.02 2.49 6.85
C ARG A 218 -12.07 2.25 7.92
N GLN A 219 -13.34 2.55 7.64
CA GLN A 219 -14.44 2.32 8.57
C GLN A 219 -14.52 0.84 8.98
N LEU A 220 -14.41 -0.07 8.01
CA LEU A 220 -14.43 -1.51 8.28
C LEU A 220 -13.26 -1.95 9.17
N LEU A 221 -12.03 -1.52 8.85
CA LEU A 221 -10.83 -1.87 9.61
C LEU A 221 -10.86 -1.28 11.03
N THR A 222 -11.33 -0.05 11.19
CA THR A 222 -11.51 0.58 12.50
C THR A 222 -12.58 -0.16 13.32
N LYS A 223 -13.71 -0.53 12.71
CA LYS A 223 -14.75 -1.34 13.37
C LYS A 223 -14.21 -2.71 13.82
N ALA A 224 -13.29 -3.28 13.04
CA ALA A 224 -12.58 -4.51 13.38
C ALA A 224 -11.46 -4.31 14.42
N GLY A 225 -11.26 -3.11 14.99
CA GLY A 225 -10.25 -2.88 16.02
C GLY A 225 -8.81 -2.82 15.51
N CYS A 226 -8.60 -2.67 14.20
CA CYS A 226 -7.28 -2.54 13.59
C CYS A 226 -6.81 -1.07 13.66
N ASP A 227 -5.53 -0.84 13.93
CA ASP A 227 -4.94 0.50 13.81
C ASP A 227 -4.84 0.86 12.32
N VAL A 228 -5.38 2.01 11.91
CA VAL A 228 -5.39 2.46 10.50
C VAL A 228 -4.66 3.79 10.40
N THR A 229 -3.82 3.96 9.38
CA THR A 229 -3.05 5.21 9.18
C THR A 229 -3.98 6.40 8.94
N ASP A 230 -3.63 7.58 9.43
CA ASP A 230 -4.35 8.82 9.11
C ASP A 230 -4.31 9.12 7.60
N ASP A 231 -5.38 9.76 7.11
CA ASP A 231 -5.58 10.12 5.69
C ASP A 231 -5.45 11.62 5.50
N ALA A 232 -4.75 12.04 4.45
CA ALA A 232 -4.99 13.35 3.87
C ALA A 232 -6.28 13.26 3.03
N GLN A 233 -7.43 13.52 3.65
CA GLN A 233 -8.74 13.33 3.02
C GLN A 233 -8.90 14.17 1.75
N GLN A 234 -9.44 13.53 0.69
CA GLN A 234 -10.11 14.13 -0.46
C GLN A 234 -9.38 15.30 -1.16
N SER A 235 -8.04 15.24 -1.25
CA SER A 235 -7.29 16.16 -2.11
C SER A 235 -7.22 15.62 -3.55
N THR A 236 -6.99 16.52 -4.50
CA THR A 236 -6.64 16.15 -5.88
C THR A 236 -5.14 15.88 -5.97
N HIS A 237 -4.71 15.22 -7.05
CA HIS A 237 -3.29 14.88 -7.25
C HIS A 237 -2.36 16.09 -7.14
N ALA A 238 -2.67 17.19 -7.84
CA ALA A 238 -1.86 18.40 -7.80
C ALA A 238 -1.83 19.05 -6.40
N LYS A 239 -2.97 19.07 -5.70
CA LYS A 239 -3.05 19.61 -4.33
C LYS A 239 -2.22 18.79 -3.35
N LEU A 240 -2.30 17.46 -3.41
CA LEU A 240 -1.48 16.59 -2.57
C LEU A 240 0.01 16.79 -2.82
N VAL A 241 0.42 16.85 -4.09
CA VAL A 241 1.83 17.05 -4.44
C VAL A 241 2.35 18.34 -3.83
N SER A 242 1.62 19.44 -4.01
CA SER A 242 1.99 20.73 -3.42
C SER A 242 2.06 20.68 -1.89
N SER A 243 1.06 20.09 -1.23
CA SER A 243 1.02 20.07 0.24
C SER A 243 2.08 19.16 0.87
N MET A 244 2.47 18.07 0.20
CA MET A 244 3.43 17.10 0.74
C MET A 244 4.88 17.37 0.33
N ALA A 245 5.12 18.21 -0.67
CA ALA A 245 6.45 18.44 -1.24
C ALA A 245 7.49 18.83 -0.20
N LYS A 246 7.19 19.82 0.65
CA LYS A 246 8.11 20.31 1.68
C LYS A 246 8.50 19.20 2.66
N SER A 247 7.52 18.46 3.17
CA SER A 247 7.73 17.36 4.13
C SER A 247 8.57 16.24 3.51
N LEU A 248 8.31 15.88 2.25
CA LEU A 248 9.09 14.87 1.54
C LEU A 248 10.51 15.33 1.22
N ALA A 249 10.71 16.55 0.74
CA ALA A 249 12.04 17.10 0.47
C ALA A 249 12.89 17.23 1.75
N ALA A 250 12.25 17.47 2.89
CA ALA A 250 12.90 17.49 4.21
C ALA A 250 13.18 16.08 4.77
N GLY A 251 12.60 15.03 4.19
CA GLY A 251 12.79 13.66 4.67
C GLY A 251 12.06 13.35 5.97
N GLU A 252 10.99 14.09 6.29
CA GLU A 252 10.18 13.86 7.51
C GLU A 252 9.49 12.50 7.50
N ASN A 253 9.19 11.98 6.30
CA ASN A 253 8.59 10.68 6.09
C ASN A 253 9.27 9.98 4.90
N GLU A 254 9.20 8.64 4.84
CA GLU A 254 9.74 7.87 3.70
C GLU A 254 9.08 8.26 2.37
N GLY A 255 7.78 8.48 2.42
CA GLY A 255 6.97 8.76 1.25
C GLY A 255 5.50 8.91 1.57
N ILE A 256 4.70 8.89 0.51
CA ILE A 256 3.24 8.86 0.51
C ILE A 256 2.78 7.69 -0.35
N VAL A 257 1.70 7.03 0.08
CA VAL A 257 0.95 6.04 -0.68
C VAL A 257 -0.37 6.66 -1.10
N LEU A 258 -0.65 6.63 -2.40
CA LEU A 258 -1.85 7.22 -2.99
C LEU A 258 -2.74 6.10 -3.51
N VAL A 259 -4.04 6.20 -3.25
CA VAL A 259 -5.10 5.38 -3.84
C VAL A 259 -6.02 6.30 -4.62
N PHE A 260 -6.25 5.99 -5.88
CA PHE A 260 -7.09 6.79 -6.78
C PHE A 260 -7.82 5.89 -7.77
N ARG A 261 -8.95 6.36 -8.28
CA ARG A 261 -9.78 5.58 -9.20
C ARG A 261 -9.04 5.35 -10.53
N ARG A 262 -9.31 4.20 -11.15
CA ARG A 262 -8.87 3.88 -12.50
C ARG A 262 -10.03 3.23 -13.24
N GLY A 263 -10.44 3.82 -14.36
CA GLY A 263 -11.55 3.31 -15.15
C GLY A 263 -12.87 3.24 -14.38
N ASN A 264 -13.68 2.23 -14.69
CA ASN A 264 -15.06 2.10 -14.22
C ASN A 264 -15.20 1.17 -13.01
N PHE A 265 -16.35 1.28 -12.33
CA PHE A 265 -16.83 0.34 -11.32
C PHE A 265 -15.99 0.26 -10.05
N GLY A 266 -15.57 1.41 -9.51
CA GLY A 266 -14.81 1.52 -8.26
C GLY A 266 -13.38 0.95 -8.31
N GLN A 267 -12.91 0.53 -9.50
CA GLN A 267 -11.53 0.09 -9.64
C GLN A 267 -10.57 1.24 -9.32
N ALA A 268 -9.47 0.90 -8.67
CA ALA A 268 -8.50 1.85 -8.19
C ALA A 268 -7.07 1.34 -8.37
N SER A 269 -6.17 2.31 -8.51
CA SER A 269 -4.72 2.13 -8.50
C SER A 269 -4.17 2.49 -7.12
N ILE A 270 -3.05 1.86 -6.77
CA ILE A 270 -2.23 2.23 -5.62
C ILE A 270 -0.80 2.51 -6.10
N ARG A 271 -0.24 3.65 -5.68
CA ARG A 271 1.07 4.13 -6.09
C ARG A 271 1.82 4.73 -4.90
N LYS A 272 3.15 4.76 -4.97
CA LYS A 272 4.00 5.40 -3.96
C LYS A 272 4.83 6.54 -4.54
N TRP A 273 4.93 7.63 -3.80
CA TRP A 273 5.87 8.73 -4.04
C TRP A 273 6.80 8.82 -2.83
N LYS A 274 8.12 8.79 -3.03
CA LYS A 274 9.10 8.77 -1.94
C LYS A 274 10.00 9.99 -2.01
N ASN A 275 10.62 10.33 -0.88
CA ASN A 275 11.71 11.30 -0.84
C ASN A 275 12.95 10.79 -1.60
N SER A 276 13.90 11.68 -1.88
CA SER A 276 15.09 11.39 -2.69
C SER A 276 16.10 10.44 -2.05
N ALA A 277 16.09 10.29 -0.71
CA ALA A 277 17.00 9.37 0.00
C ALA A 277 16.60 7.89 -0.17
N GLU A 278 15.39 7.63 -0.66
CA GLU A 278 14.85 6.28 -0.80
C GLU A 278 15.03 5.69 -2.19
N GLY A 279 15.40 4.40 -2.24
CA GLY A 279 15.45 3.63 -3.49
C GLY A 279 16.72 3.84 -4.33
N GLY A 280 17.77 4.44 -3.78
CA GLY A 280 19.06 4.60 -4.47
C GLY A 280 18.91 5.46 -5.73
N ASN A 281 19.24 4.90 -6.90
CA ASN A 281 19.14 5.62 -8.19
C ASN A 281 17.70 5.76 -8.72
N VAL A 282 16.69 5.18 -8.05
CA VAL A 282 15.31 5.22 -8.52
C VAL A 282 14.74 6.64 -8.53
N SER A 283 15.03 7.45 -7.50
CA SER A 283 14.60 8.86 -7.46
C SER A 283 15.17 9.68 -8.63
N LYS A 284 16.46 9.50 -8.92
CA LYS A 284 17.13 10.12 -10.08
C LYS A 284 16.48 9.74 -11.40
N LYS A 285 16.20 8.45 -11.63
CA LYS A 285 15.50 7.99 -12.84
C LYS A 285 14.11 8.61 -12.99
N HIS A 286 13.36 8.75 -11.90
CA HIS A 286 12.07 9.44 -11.95
C HIS A 286 12.23 10.93 -12.29
N ALA A 287 13.24 11.61 -11.73
CA ALA A 287 13.51 13.01 -12.06
C ALA A 287 13.86 13.17 -13.55
N GLU A 288 14.72 12.30 -14.09
CA GLU A 288 15.08 12.28 -15.51
C GLU A 288 13.86 12.06 -16.41
N GLN A 289 13.00 11.09 -16.08
CA GLN A 289 11.77 10.81 -16.83
C GLN A 289 10.79 12.00 -16.79
N LEU A 290 10.61 12.63 -15.63
CA LEU A 290 9.75 13.81 -15.52
C LEU A 290 10.33 15.01 -16.29
N LYS A 291 11.66 15.20 -16.25
CA LYS A 291 12.34 16.26 -17.02
C LYS A 291 12.22 16.06 -18.53
N SER A 292 12.21 14.81 -19.03
CA SER A 292 12.06 14.57 -20.46
C SER A 292 10.70 15.02 -21.02
N LEU A 293 9.69 15.20 -20.16
CA LEU A 293 8.39 15.75 -20.56
C LEU A 293 8.46 17.23 -20.93
N LYS A 294 9.46 17.97 -20.42
CA LYS A 294 9.58 19.44 -20.61
C LYS A 294 8.28 20.18 -20.29
N ALA A 295 7.71 19.92 -19.11
CA ALA A 295 6.38 20.38 -18.75
C ALA A 295 6.20 21.91 -18.80
N ARG A 296 7.27 22.69 -18.53
CA ARG A 296 7.27 24.15 -18.69
C ARG A 296 7.17 24.60 -20.14
N ASP A 297 7.94 24.00 -21.04
CA ASP A 297 7.85 24.30 -22.47
C ASP A 297 6.44 23.97 -23.00
N LEU A 298 5.86 22.85 -22.55
CA LEU A 298 4.47 22.48 -22.91
C LEU A 298 3.44 23.48 -22.38
N GLN A 299 3.65 24.00 -21.17
CA GLN A 299 2.80 25.05 -20.59
C GLN A 299 2.91 26.36 -21.41
N ASP A 300 4.12 26.79 -21.74
CA ASP A 300 4.36 28.04 -22.49
C ASP A 300 3.77 27.99 -23.90
N LEU A 301 3.70 26.79 -24.50
CA LEU A 301 3.01 26.52 -25.76
C LEU A 301 1.47 26.40 -25.62
N GLY A 302 0.93 26.50 -24.41
CA GLY A 302 -0.50 26.35 -24.14
C GLY A 302 -1.05 24.91 -24.24
N MET A 303 -0.15 23.92 -24.30
CA MET A 303 -0.49 22.50 -24.42
C MET A 303 -0.74 21.84 -23.06
N LEU A 304 -0.24 22.42 -21.96
CA LEU A 304 -0.39 21.86 -20.62
C LEU A 304 -0.92 22.91 -19.64
N ASP A 305 -1.85 22.52 -18.76
CA ASP A 305 -2.31 23.37 -17.66
C ASP A 305 -1.14 23.69 -16.71
N ALA A 306 -0.99 24.96 -16.34
CA ALA A 306 0.09 25.45 -15.48
C ALA A 306 0.19 24.69 -14.15
N ARG A 307 -0.94 24.25 -13.58
CA ARG A 307 -0.97 23.48 -12.32
C ARG A 307 -0.39 22.08 -12.49
N ILE A 308 -0.53 21.47 -13.67
CA ILE A 308 0.09 20.17 -13.96
C ILE A 308 1.60 20.37 -14.15
N ALA A 309 2.02 21.43 -14.85
CA ALA A 309 3.43 21.76 -14.97
C ALA A 309 4.09 22.01 -13.59
N ASP A 310 3.43 22.79 -12.73
CA ASP A 310 3.86 23.02 -11.34
C ASP A 310 3.97 21.72 -10.54
N MET A 311 3.00 20.81 -10.71
CA MET A 311 3.02 19.49 -10.07
C MET A 311 4.25 18.68 -10.52
N VAL A 312 4.55 18.64 -11.82
CA VAL A 312 5.71 17.93 -12.37
C VAL A 312 7.02 18.51 -11.84
N GLU A 313 7.18 19.83 -11.87
CA GLU A 313 8.37 20.50 -11.35
C GLU A 313 8.56 20.25 -9.85
N THR A 314 7.47 20.28 -9.08
CA THR A 314 7.50 19.96 -7.65
C THR A 314 7.98 18.53 -7.40
N MET A 315 7.53 17.57 -8.22
CA MET A 315 7.95 16.18 -8.10
C MET A 315 9.43 15.99 -8.47
N ILE A 316 9.93 16.71 -9.47
CA ILE A 316 11.36 16.76 -9.82
C ILE A 316 12.17 17.30 -8.63
N GLN A 317 11.76 18.43 -8.05
CA GLN A 317 12.45 19.05 -6.92
C GLN A 317 12.54 18.10 -5.71
N VAL A 318 11.46 17.38 -5.39
CA VAL A 318 11.48 16.38 -4.30
C VAL A 318 12.41 15.21 -4.62
N ALA A 319 12.44 14.76 -5.87
CA ALA A 319 13.31 13.66 -6.31
C ALA A 319 14.80 14.04 -6.30
N GLU A 320 15.12 15.33 -6.45
CA GLU A 320 16.49 15.85 -6.49
C GLU A 320 16.95 16.52 -5.19
N ALA A 321 16.05 16.69 -4.22
CA ALA A 321 16.36 17.30 -2.93
C ALA A 321 17.53 16.58 -2.25
N ALA A 322 18.39 17.33 -1.56
CA ALA A 322 19.47 16.75 -0.73
C ALA A 322 18.90 16.23 0.61
N THR A 323 18.03 15.22 0.54
CA THR A 323 17.34 14.68 1.70
C THR A 323 18.27 13.85 2.56
N THR A 324 18.37 14.17 3.85
CA THR A 324 19.01 13.30 4.83
C THR A 324 17.92 12.60 5.63
N ALA A 325 17.63 11.34 5.32
CA ALA A 325 16.65 10.59 6.08
C ALA A 325 17.18 10.31 7.50
N PRO A 326 16.44 10.65 8.57
CA PRO A 326 16.81 10.29 9.92
C PRO A 326 16.65 8.77 10.09
N LYS A 327 17.71 8.03 9.73
CA LYS A 327 17.81 6.57 9.91
C LYS A 327 18.91 6.31 10.92
N LEU A 328 18.55 6.29 12.21
CA LEU A 328 19.45 5.75 13.21
C LEU A 328 19.58 4.25 12.92
N GLY A 329 20.78 3.80 12.56
CA GLY A 329 21.05 2.39 12.23
C GLY A 329 20.43 1.47 13.28
N ARG A 330 19.90 0.31 12.86
CA ARG A 330 19.12 -0.61 13.70
C ARG A 330 19.80 -0.89 15.05
N LYS A 331 19.47 -0.12 16.08
CA LYS A 331 19.79 -0.45 17.46
C LYS A 331 18.73 -1.45 17.91
N LYS A 332 19.15 -2.58 18.49
CA LYS A 332 18.21 -3.46 19.19
C LYS A 332 17.55 -2.62 20.28
N LEU A 333 16.23 -2.43 20.20
CA LEU A 333 15.50 -1.94 21.36
C LEU A 333 15.67 -3.00 22.46
N PRO A 334 15.98 -2.59 23.71
CA PRO A 334 15.86 -3.51 24.83
C PRO A 334 14.42 -4.01 24.82
N LEU A 335 14.23 -5.34 24.76
CA LEU A 335 12.92 -5.96 24.90
C LEU A 335 12.33 -5.40 26.19
N ALA A 336 11.17 -4.75 26.11
CA ALA A 336 10.43 -4.38 27.30
C ALA A 336 10.20 -5.68 28.08
N SER A 337 10.85 -5.82 29.23
CA SER A 337 10.61 -6.92 30.15
C SER A 337 9.13 -6.86 30.49
N ALA A 338 8.36 -7.85 30.02
CA ALA A 338 6.97 -7.99 30.42
C ALA A 338 6.96 -8.07 31.94
N GLN A 339 6.44 -7.05 32.60
CA GLN A 339 6.06 -7.14 34.00
C GLN A 339 4.88 -8.12 34.02
N THR A 340 5.19 -9.34 34.45
CA THR A 340 4.23 -10.42 34.72
C THR A 340 3.36 -10.10 35.91
#